data_AF-A0A5R8NB99-F1
#
_entry.id   AF-A0A5R8NB99-F1
#
_cell.length_a   1.000
_cell.length_b   1.000
_cell.length_c   1.000
_cell.angle_alpha   90.00
_cell.angle_beta   90.00
_cell.angle_gamma   90.00
#
_symmetry.space_group_name_H-M   'P 1'
#
loop_
_entity.id
_entity.type
_entity.pdbx_description
1 polymer ?
#
loop_
_entity_poly.entity_id
_entity_poly.type
_entity_poly.pdbx_seq_one_letter_code
_entity_poly.pdbx_strand_id
1 'polypeptide(L)'
;MTVTITQDITDIAGIDDNSVIYFYQQDHPRVADDGMTMISTRRVSATPVDGRLTIELEPGPAVVQIGLRTYGIEIPDLDGTLWPLIEAGLPVSPVEEAAAVRNGGGIARAQRVTQAAYNALPAPDPETLYVIKG
;
A
#
# COMPACT_ATOMS: atom_id res chain seq x y z
N MET A 1 24.79 5.25 0.80
CA MET A 1 24.88 4.74 2.19
C MET A 1 23.78 3.72 2.30
N THR A 2 24.09 2.49 2.69
CA THR A 2 23.06 1.46 2.83
C THR A 2 22.44 1.48 4.23
N VAL A 3 21.16 1.09 4.30
CA VAL A 3 20.40 0.84 5.53
C VAL A 3 19.97 -0.61 5.59
N THR A 4 19.80 -1.13 6.80
CA THR A 4 19.39 -2.51 7.02
C THR A 4 17.88 -2.59 7.18
N ILE A 5 17.23 -3.33 6.28
CA ILE A 5 15.81 -3.67 6.38
C ILE A 5 15.67 -5.11 6.86
N THR A 6 14.89 -5.30 7.91
CA THR A 6 14.63 -6.62 8.50
C THR A 6 13.15 -6.97 8.53
N GLN A 7 12.82 -8.26 8.61
CA GLN A 7 11.45 -8.70 8.87
C GLN A 7 11.47 -10.10 9.46
N ASP A 8 10.81 -10.28 10.61
CA ASP A 8 10.49 -11.61 11.10
C ASP A 8 9.28 -12.14 10.31
N ILE A 9 9.38 -13.37 9.83
CA ILE A 9 8.44 -14.06 8.96
C ILE A 9 8.04 -15.35 9.67
N THR A 10 6.74 -15.57 9.77
CA THR A 10 6.17 -16.80 10.33
C THR A 10 5.14 -17.31 9.34
N ASP A 11 5.25 -18.58 8.97
CA ASP A 11 4.27 -19.21 8.08
C ASP A 11 3.01 -19.59 8.88
N ILE A 12 1.85 -19.24 8.31
CA ILE A 12 0.53 -19.61 8.80
C ILE A 12 -0.26 -20.44 7.77
N ALA A 13 0.16 -20.49 6.49
CA ALA A 13 -0.31 -21.34 5.38
C ALA A 13 -0.27 -20.63 4.00
N GLY A 14 0.84 -20.02 3.55
CA GLY A 14 0.81 -19.48 2.17
C GLY A 14 2.03 -18.82 1.54
N ILE A 15 3.08 -18.52 2.30
CA ILE A 15 4.38 -18.11 1.74
C ILE A 15 5.42 -18.84 2.56
N ASP A 16 6.20 -19.71 1.92
CA ASP A 16 7.28 -20.42 2.61
C ASP A 16 8.17 -19.37 3.28
N ASP A 17 8.50 -19.60 4.55
CA ASP A 17 9.29 -18.70 5.38
C ASP A 17 10.71 -18.45 4.82
N ASN A 18 11.11 -19.20 3.80
CA ASN A 18 12.36 -19.10 3.04
C ASN A 18 12.17 -18.65 1.58
N SER A 19 11.02 -18.06 1.23
CA SER A 19 10.78 -17.55 -0.13
C SER A 19 11.72 -16.39 -0.46
N VAL A 20 12.29 -16.40 -1.68
CA VAL A 20 13.15 -15.29 -2.14
C VAL A 20 12.33 -14.01 -2.29
N ILE A 21 12.79 -12.94 -1.67
CA ILE A 21 12.20 -11.60 -1.78
C ILE A 21 13.12 -10.74 -2.63
N TYR A 22 12.55 -10.05 -3.62
CA TYR A 22 13.30 -9.20 -4.54
C TYR A 22 13.03 -7.73 -4.27
N PHE A 23 14.06 -6.91 -4.45
CA PHE A 23 14.02 -5.46 -4.35
C PHE A 23 14.61 -4.83 -5.60
N TYR A 24 13.97 -3.80 -6.13
CA TYR A 24 14.43 -3.11 -7.34
C TYR A 24 13.78 -1.75 -7.52
N GLN A 25 14.38 -0.91 -8.35
CA GLN A 25 13.75 0.31 -8.85
C GLN A 25 13.02 0.02 -10.16
N GLN A 26 11.78 0.51 -10.30
CA GLN A 26 10.91 0.17 -11.43
C GLN A 26 11.26 0.92 -12.73
N ASP A 27 11.52 2.22 -12.65
CA ASP A 27 11.43 3.07 -13.85
C ASP A 27 12.76 3.50 -14.47
N HIS A 28 13.74 3.93 -13.68
CA HIS A 28 14.99 4.53 -14.17
C HIS A 28 16.11 4.39 -13.13
N PRO A 29 17.40 4.51 -13.50
CA PRO A 29 18.46 4.70 -12.51
C PRO A 29 18.29 6.03 -11.77
N ARG A 30 18.71 6.11 -10.50
CA ARG A 30 18.72 7.37 -9.74
C ARG A 30 20.08 7.65 -9.12
N VAL A 31 20.29 8.88 -8.68
CA VAL A 31 21.43 9.21 -7.83
C VAL A 31 21.15 8.74 -6.41
N ALA A 32 22.17 8.19 -5.74
CA ALA A 32 22.13 7.92 -4.31
C ALA A 32 22.20 9.23 -3.52
N ASP A 33 21.97 9.16 -2.22
CA ASP A 33 21.98 10.35 -1.36
C ASP A 33 23.36 11.01 -1.24
N ASP A 34 24.43 10.27 -1.54
CA ASP A 34 25.79 10.82 -1.61
C ASP A 34 26.01 11.76 -2.80
N GLY A 35 25.05 11.85 -3.73
CA GLY A 35 25.10 12.70 -4.92
C GLY A 35 26.10 12.23 -6.00
N MET A 36 26.77 11.09 -5.80
CA MET A 36 27.88 10.61 -6.63
C MET A 36 27.64 9.21 -7.18
N THR A 37 26.95 8.36 -6.43
CA THR A 37 26.71 6.97 -6.78
C THR A 37 25.42 6.85 -7.59
N MET A 38 25.47 6.08 -8.68
CA MET A 38 24.28 5.73 -9.45
C MET A 38 23.68 4.43 -8.92
N ILE A 39 22.42 4.48 -8.52
CA ILE A 39 21.61 3.32 -8.16
C ILE A 39 20.99 2.79 -9.45
N SER A 40 21.43 1.61 -9.86
CA SER A 40 20.94 0.93 -11.07
C SER A 40 19.56 0.30 -10.84
N THR A 41 18.86 -0.05 -11.92
CA THR A 41 17.60 -0.81 -11.90
C THR A 41 17.80 -2.31 -11.65
N ARG A 42 19.02 -2.74 -11.28
CA ARG A 42 19.32 -4.15 -11.01
C ARG A 42 18.47 -4.64 -9.83
N ARG A 43 17.88 -5.82 -10.01
CA ARG A 43 17.19 -6.55 -8.93
C ARG A 43 18.21 -7.12 -7.95
N VAL A 44 18.02 -6.83 -6.68
CA VAL A 44 18.69 -7.51 -5.57
C VAL A 44 17.68 -8.42 -4.88
N SER A 45 18.16 -9.43 -4.16
CA SER A 45 17.30 -10.40 -3.51
C SER A 45 17.86 -10.83 -2.17
N ALA A 46 16.98 -11.14 -1.24
CA ALA A 46 17.33 -11.79 0.01
C ALA A 46 16.39 -12.96 0.27
N THR A 47 16.96 -14.04 0.76
CA THR A 47 16.23 -15.22 1.24
C THR A 47 16.22 -15.15 2.76
N PRO A 48 15.06 -15.18 3.42
CA PRO A 48 15.02 -15.23 4.87
C PRO A 48 15.73 -16.49 5.40
N VAL A 49 16.41 -16.35 6.54
CA VAL A 49 17.10 -17.44 7.25
C VAL A 49 16.51 -17.52 8.65
N ASP A 50 16.12 -18.71 9.09
CA ASP A 50 15.46 -18.95 10.38
C ASP A 50 14.25 -18.02 10.61
N GLY A 51 13.44 -17.83 9.56
CA GLY A 51 12.27 -16.94 9.60
C GLY A 51 12.63 -15.45 9.69
N ARG A 52 13.86 -15.03 9.40
CA ARG A 52 14.25 -13.62 9.42
C ARG A 52 14.84 -13.16 8.10
N LEU A 53 14.18 -12.18 7.49
CA LEU A 53 14.71 -11.41 6.37
C LEU A 53 15.71 -10.37 6.89
N THR A 54 16.85 -10.24 6.22
CA THR A 54 17.80 -9.14 6.43
C THR A 54 18.38 -8.75 5.07
N ILE A 55 18.34 -7.46 4.73
CA ILE A 55 18.91 -6.94 3.48
C ILE A 55 19.41 -5.49 3.65
N GLU A 56 20.51 -5.16 2.99
CA GLU A 56 21.03 -3.80 2.88
C GLU A 56 20.52 -3.13 1.61
N LEU A 57 19.94 -1.94 1.73
CA LEU A 57 19.34 -1.18 0.63
C LEU A 57 19.75 0.29 0.71
N GLU A 58 19.81 0.97 -0.42
CA GLU A 58 20.01 2.43 -0.44
C GLU A 58 18.67 3.14 -0.21
N PRO A 59 18.62 4.20 0.63
CA PRO A 59 17.42 5.00 0.87
C PRO A 59 16.79 5.55 -0.41
N GLY A 60 15.48 5.72 -0.41
CA GLY A 60 14.69 6.21 -1.53
C GLY A 60 13.67 5.20 -2.09
N PRO A 61 13.02 5.51 -3.21
CA PRO A 61 11.91 4.72 -3.74
C PRO A 61 12.39 3.36 -4.25
N ALA A 62 11.64 2.32 -3.89
CA ALA A 62 11.88 0.94 -4.31
C ALA A 62 10.58 0.16 -4.50
N VAL A 63 10.69 -0.99 -5.14
CA VAL A 63 9.65 -2.01 -5.24
C VAL A 63 10.14 -3.25 -4.54
N VAL A 64 9.32 -3.80 -3.65
CA VAL A 64 9.51 -5.14 -3.09
C VAL A 64 8.56 -6.12 -3.77
N GLN A 65 9.10 -7.27 -4.18
CA GLN A 65 8.32 -8.38 -4.72
C GLN A 65 8.42 -9.58 -3.79
N ILE A 66 7.25 -10.05 -3.35
CA ILE A 66 7.07 -11.24 -2.52
C ILE A 66 6.16 -12.20 -3.29
N GLY A 67 6.73 -13.30 -3.80
CA GLY A 67 6.03 -14.21 -4.70
C GLY A 67 5.56 -13.48 -5.97
N LEU A 68 4.25 -13.50 -6.23
CA LEU A 68 3.63 -12.81 -7.38
C LEU A 68 3.18 -11.38 -7.08
N ARG A 69 3.30 -10.92 -5.83
CA ARG A 69 2.84 -9.59 -5.40
C ARG A 69 3.99 -8.59 -5.40
N THR A 70 3.69 -7.37 -5.81
CA THR A 70 4.63 -6.24 -5.81
C THR A 70 4.06 -5.09 -5.01
N TYR A 71 4.89 -4.43 -4.22
CA TYR A 71 4.53 -3.29 -3.39
C TYR A 71 5.53 -2.16 -3.63
N GLY A 72 5.04 -0.95 -3.88
CA GLY A 72 5.88 0.24 -3.84
C GLY A 72 6.18 0.60 -2.39
N ILE A 73 7.45 0.88 -2.08
CA ILE A 73 7.91 1.23 -0.73
C ILE A 73 8.92 2.38 -0.83
N GLU A 74 9.03 3.14 0.26
CA GLU A 74 10.10 4.13 0.45
C GLU A 74 11.11 3.55 1.44
N ILE A 75 12.37 3.38 1.02
CA ILE A 75 13.44 2.94 1.92
C ILE A 75 13.90 4.16 2.75
N PRO A 76 13.81 4.12 4.08
CA PRO A 76 14.22 5.24 4.93
C PRO A 76 15.74 5.41 5.00
N ASP A 77 16.18 6.54 5.55
CA ASP A 77 17.61 6.86 5.79
C ASP A 77 18.20 6.12 7.02
N LEU A 78 17.38 5.30 7.69
CA LEU A 78 17.70 4.59 8.93
C LEU A 78 17.23 3.14 8.83
N ASP A 79 17.83 2.26 9.63
CA ASP A 79 17.39 0.86 9.71
C ASP A 79 15.91 0.73 10.08
N GLY A 80 15.25 -0.29 9.55
CA GLY A 80 13.81 -0.43 9.66
C GLY A 80 13.27 -1.85 9.48
N THR A 81 11.95 -1.96 9.55
CA THR A 81 11.22 -3.21 9.31
C THR A 81 10.43 -3.14 8.01
N LEU A 82 10.34 -4.25 7.27
CA LEU A 82 9.75 -4.25 5.93
C LEU A 82 8.24 -4.00 5.93
N TRP A 83 7.49 -4.63 6.84
CA TRP A 83 6.02 -4.59 6.80
C TRP A 83 5.43 -3.17 6.94
N PRO A 84 5.88 -2.33 7.87
CA PRO A 84 5.42 -0.94 7.94
C PRO A 84 5.66 -0.14 6.65
N LEU A 85 6.74 -0.44 5.91
CA LEU A 85 7.02 0.21 4.63
C LEU A 85 6.02 -0.22 3.55
N ILE A 86 5.65 -1.50 3.55
CA ILE A 86 4.61 -2.04 2.67
C ILE A 86 3.27 -1.39 2.99
N GLU A 87 2.86 -1.35 4.26
CA GLU A 87 1.59 -0.75 4.68
C GLU A 87 1.49 0.73 4.29
N ALA A 88 2.57 1.49 4.47
CA ALA A 88 2.64 2.89 4.07
C ALA A 88 2.47 3.10 2.55
N GLY A 89 2.88 2.12 1.74
CA GLY A 89 2.76 2.14 0.28
C GLY A 89 1.44 1.59 -0.26
N LEU A 90 0.59 1.00 0.59
CA LEU A 90 -0.71 0.51 0.14
C LEU A 90 -1.65 1.68 -0.20
N PRO A 91 -2.45 1.57 -1.28
CA PRO A 91 -3.46 2.57 -1.56
C PRO A 91 -4.45 2.62 -0.40
N VAL A 92 -4.76 3.82 0.08
CA VAL A 92 -5.82 4.03 1.05
C VAL A 92 -7.10 3.45 0.45
N SER A 93 -7.72 2.50 1.14
CA SER A 93 -9.00 1.95 0.70
C SER A 93 -9.97 3.13 0.50
N PRO A 94 -10.72 3.18 -0.61
CA PRO A 94 -11.69 4.23 -0.80
C PRO A 94 -12.67 4.17 0.37
N VAL A 95 -12.67 5.22 1.20
CA VAL A 95 -13.65 5.39 2.25
C VAL A 95 -14.97 5.71 1.55
N GLU A 96 -15.73 4.69 1.17
CA GLU A 96 -17.11 4.87 0.75
C GLU A 96 -17.99 5.03 2.00
N GLU A 97 -17.92 6.20 2.62
CA GLU A 97 -18.98 6.63 3.52
C GLU A 97 -20.20 6.95 2.65
N ALA A 98 -21.24 6.13 2.78
CA ALA A 98 -22.55 6.49 2.27
C ALA A 98 -23.01 7.73 3.06
N ALA A 99 -23.05 8.88 2.41
CA ALA A 99 -23.51 10.13 3.01
C ALA A 99 -25.03 10.13 3.19
N ALA A 100 -25.75 9.43 2.32
CA ALA A 100 -27.20 9.34 2.37
C ALA A 100 -27.72 8.02 1.79
N VAL A 101 -28.99 7.77 2.04
CA VAL A 101 -29.79 6.74 1.38
C VAL A 101 -30.89 7.41 0.57
N ARG A 102 -31.00 7.07 -0.71
CA ARG A 102 -32.14 7.47 -1.56
C ARG A 102 -33.18 6.36 -1.57
N ASN A 103 -34.44 6.70 -1.36
CA ASN A 103 -35.58 5.79 -1.38
C ASN A 103 -36.45 6.04 -2.62
N GLY A 104 -36.46 5.09 -3.55
CA GLY A 104 -37.31 5.14 -4.76
C GLY A 104 -38.74 4.64 -4.58
N GLY A 105 -39.23 4.54 -3.34
CA GLY A 105 -40.53 3.99 -2.97
C GLY A 105 -40.43 2.54 -2.48
N GLY A 106 -40.29 2.37 -1.17
CA GLY A 106 -40.18 1.08 -0.48
C GLY A 106 -38.74 0.61 -0.25
N ILE A 107 -38.53 -0.30 0.72
CA ILE A 107 -37.20 -0.76 1.16
C ILE A 107 -36.39 -1.41 0.02
N ALA A 108 -37.08 -2.14 -0.87
CA ALA A 108 -36.44 -2.81 -2.00
C ALA A 108 -35.79 -1.83 -3.02
N ARG A 109 -36.10 -0.53 -2.95
CA ARG A 109 -35.59 0.52 -3.84
C ARG A 109 -34.72 1.52 -3.09
N ALA A 110 -34.25 1.17 -1.89
CA ALA A 110 -33.30 1.97 -1.14
C ALA A 110 -31.89 1.77 -1.71
N GLN A 111 -31.22 2.87 -2.07
CA GLN A 111 -29.84 2.87 -2.56
C GLN A 111 -28.96 3.77 -1.71
N ARG A 112 -27.74 3.30 -1.44
CA ARG A 112 -26.69 4.14 -0.84
C ARG A 112 -26.23 5.18 -1.85
N VAL A 113 -25.99 6.39 -1.36
CA VAL A 113 -25.51 7.54 -2.13
C VAL A 113 -24.20 7.99 -1.50
N THR A 114 -23.16 8.14 -2.34
CA THR A 114 -21.86 8.65 -1.90
C THR A 114 -21.94 10.15 -1.57
N GLN A 115 -20.99 10.66 -0.77
CA GLN A 115 -20.93 12.09 -0.46
C GLN A 115 -20.83 12.98 -1.72
N ALA A 116 -20.05 12.56 -2.71
CA ALA A 116 -19.92 13.28 -3.97
C ALA A 116 -21.25 13.35 -4.74
N ALA A 117 -21.99 12.23 -4.81
CA ALA A 117 -23.29 12.18 -5.47
C ALA A 117 -24.35 13.01 -4.71
N TYR A 118 -24.32 13.02 -3.37
CA TYR A 118 -25.17 13.87 -2.55
C TYR A 118 -24.91 15.37 -2.80
N ASN A 119 -23.63 15.79 -2.79
CA ASN A 119 -23.23 17.18 -3.00
C ASN A 119 -23.55 17.69 -4.42
N ALA A 120 -23.62 16.78 -5.40
CA ALA A 120 -23.98 17.11 -6.78
C ALA A 120 -25.49 17.31 -6.99
N LEU A 121 -26.34 17.02 -5.99
CA LEU A 121 -27.79 17.25 -6.09
C LEU A 121 -28.11 18.75 -5.94
N PRO A 122 -28.75 19.38 -6.94
CA PRO A 122 -29.11 20.80 -6.85
C PRO A 122 -30.08 21.13 -5.71
N ALA A 123 -30.97 20.18 -5.39
CA ALA A 123 -31.92 20.26 -4.30
C ALA A 123 -32.19 18.85 -3.76
N PRO A 124 -31.61 18.47 -2.61
CA PRO A 124 -31.92 17.22 -1.94
C PRO A 124 -33.39 17.18 -1.51
N ASP A 125 -34.12 16.15 -1.93
CA ASP A 125 -35.52 15.96 -1.55
C ASP A 125 -35.61 15.26 -0.19
N PRO A 126 -36.12 15.92 0.87
CA PRO A 126 -36.19 15.34 2.21
C PRO A 126 -37.18 14.18 2.32
N GLU A 127 -38.11 14.01 1.38
CA GLU A 127 -39.06 12.88 1.39
C GLU A 127 -38.43 11.58 0.88
N THR A 128 -37.38 11.69 0.06
CA THR A 128 -36.76 10.53 -0.61
C THR A 128 -35.28 10.37 -0.31
N LEU A 129 -34.66 11.28 0.44
CA LEU A 129 -33.22 11.26 0.74
C LEU A 129 -32.95 11.40 2.24
N TYR A 130 -32.33 10.39 2.84
CA TYR A 130 -32.05 10.34 4.28
C TYR A 130 -30.54 10.38 4.52
N VAL A 131 -30.06 11.40 5.23
CA VAL A 131 -28.63 11.54 5.56
C VAL A 131 -28.25 10.50 6.62
N ILE A 132 -27.16 9.78 6.39
CA ILE A 132 -26.59 8.87 7.38
C ILE A 132 -25.70 9.72 8.28
N LYS A 133 -26.11 9.89 9.54
CA LYS A 133 -25.26 10.56 10.53
C LYS A 133 -24.28 9.52 11.09
N GLY A 134 -22.99 9.70 10.78
CA GLY A 134 -21.90 8.99 11.44
C GLY A 134 -21.80 9.33 12.91
#